data_AF-A0A4D7CC78-F1
#
_entry.id   AF-A0A4D7CC78-F1
#
_cell.length_a   1.000
_cell.length_b   1.000
_cell.length_c   1.000
_cell.angle_alpha   90.00
_cell.angle_beta   90.00
_cell.angle_gamma   90.00
#
_symmetry.space_group_name_H-M   'P 1'
#
loop_
_entity.id
_entity.type
_entity.pdbx_description
1 polymer ?
#
loop_
_entity_poly.entity_id
_entity_poly.type
_entity_poly.pdbx_seq_one_letter_code
_entity_poly.pdbx_strand_id
1 'polypeptide(L)'
;MVSRRDTRLPGFAEGAAWVESTYGLPVVMRATGGTAVLQGPDVLTLSLAFEPETQDINAAYGELLAVIAAAVAPFATEPALAAVPGAYCDGAHNIVAAGRKLAGTAQRRRRGARPAVLVHAVVSMFDDLVRSTDIINGFTLLLARRAPTRPMPASICRMRPMRVGR
;
A
#
# COMPACT_ATOMS: atom_id res chain seq x y z
N MET A 1 2.29 6.66 7.15
CA MET A 1 3.69 6.14 7.10
C MET A 1 4.38 6.59 5.82
N VAL A 2 5.69 6.87 5.87
CA VAL A 2 6.50 7.41 4.76
C VAL A 2 7.82 6.65 4.58
N SER A 3 8.39 6.65 3.38
CA SER A 3 9.70 6.02 3.15
C SER A 3 10.86 6.93 3.56
N ARG A 4 12.06 6.37 3.76
CA ARG A 4 13.31 7.15 3.95
C ARG A 4 13.59 8.12 2.78
N ARG A 5 13.08 7.84 1.58
CA ARG A 5 13.23 8.76 0.43
C ARG A 5 12.37 10.00 0.63
N ASP A 6 11.16 9.84 1.16
CA ASP A 6 10.23 10.94 1.41
C ASP A 6 10.80 11.93 2.43
N THR A 7 11.47 11.43 3.46
CA THR A 7 12.09 12.28 4.51
C THR A 7 13.24 13.15 4.02
N ARG A 8 13.71 12.96 2.78
CA ARG A 8 14.81 13.74 2.16
C ARG A 8 14.30 14.81 1.19
N LEU A 9 12.99 14.91 1.02
CA LEU A 9 12.40 15.88 0.09
C LEU A 9 12.27 17.26 0.76
N PRO A 10 12.46 18.36 0.02
CA PRO A 10 12.49 19.71 0.60
C PRO A 10 11.27 20.06 1.46
N GLY A 11 10.06 19.75 1.00
CA GLY A 11 8.83 20.04 1.72
C GLY A 11 8.35 18.92 2.66
N PHE A 12 9.21 17.97 3.03
CA PHE A 12 8.83 16.91 3.96
C PHE A 12 8.45 17.45 5.34
N ALA A 13 9.23 18.39 5.88
CA ALA A 13 8.97 18.95 7.21
C ALA A 13 7.64 19.71 7.25
N GLU A 14 7.38 20.53 6.22
CA GLU A 14 6.11 21.25 6.05
C GLU A 14 4.94 20.28 5.88
N GLY A 15 5.08 19.28 4.99
CA GLY A 15 4.06 18.26 4.79
C GLY A 15 3.74 17.48 6.06
N ALA A 16 4.75 17.11 6.84
CA ALA A 16 4.56 16.38 8.09
C ALA A 16 3.81 17.22 9.12
N ALA A 17 4.24 18.48 9.32
CA ALA A 17 3.57 19.41 10.21
C ALA A 17 2.11 19.70 9.78
N TRP A 18 1.86 19.82 8.48
CA TRP A 18 0.51 20.01 7.94
C TRP A 18 -0.40 18.81 8.24
N VAL A 19 0.07 17.58 8.00
CA VAL A 19 -0.72 16.36 8.29
C VAL A 19 -1.03 16.25 9.79
N GLU A 20 -0.04 16.50 10.64
CA GLU A 20 -0.20 16.42 12.09
C GLU A 20 -1.15 17.49 12.63
N SER A 21 -1.00 18.75 12.23
CA SER A 21 -1.85 19.86 12.69
C SER A 21 -3.28 19.81 12.14
N THR A 22 -3.46 19.36 10.89
CA THR A 22 -4.78 19.37 10.22
C THR A 22 -5.61 18.13 10.56
N TYR A 23 -4.97 16.96 10.69
CA TYR A 23 -5.67 15.68 10.85
C TYR A 23 -5.34 14.95 12.15
N GLY A 24 -4.40 15.44 12.96
CA GLY A 24 -3.96 14.75 14.18
C GLY A 24 -3.23 13.42 13.91
N LEU A 25 -2.68 13.26 12.70
CA LEU A 25 -2.08 12.00 12.26
C LEU A 25 -0.54 12.08 12.30
N PRO A 26 0.15 11.27 13.10
CA PRO A 26 1.60 11.30 13.17
C PRO A 26 2.26 10.79 11.88
N VAL A 27 3.36 11.42 11.48
CA VAL A 27 4.13 10.98 10.31
C VAL A 27 5.30 10.08 10.71
N VAL A 28 5.09 8.77 10.55
CA VAL A 28 6.08 7.74 10.91
C VAL A 28 6.83 7.18 9.70
N MET A 29 8.15 7.05 9.80
CA MET A 29 8.99 6.43 8.76
C MET A 29 8.89 4.89 8.79
N ARG A 30 8.82 4.26 7.61
CA ARG A 30 8.91 2.80 7.43
C ARG A 30 10.20 2.37 6.73
N ALA A 31 10.61 1.13 6.96
CA ALA A 31 11.86 0.59 6.46
C ALA A 31 11.85 0.23 4.95
N THR A 32 10.68 -0.10 4.40
CA THR A 32 10.52 -0.45 2.98
C THR A 32 10.50 0.79 2.07
N GLY A 33 10.62 0.60 0.75
CA GLY A 33 10.54 1.68 -0.25
C GLY A 33 9.10 1.99 -0.71
N GLY A 34 8.91 2.97 -1.60
CA GLY A 34 7.58 3.41 -2.07
C GLY A 34 7.25 4.83 -1.60
N THR A 35 6.01 5.27 -1.78
CA THR A 35 5.57 6.61 -1.35
C THR A 35 4.81 6.55 -0.02
N ALA A 36 4.28 7.70 0.40
CA ALA A 36 3.40 7.81 1.55
C ALA A 36 2.18 6.89 1.43
N VAL A 37 1.79 6.32 2.57
CA VAL A 37 0.59 5.50 2.72
C VAL A 37 -0.09 5.85 4.04
N LEU A 38 -1.41 6.00 4.00
CA LEU A 38 -2.21 6.22 5.20
C LEU A 38 -2.38 4.90 5.96
N GLN A 39 -2.36 4.97 7.29
CA GLN A 39 -2.57 3.83 8.19
C GLN A 39 -3.68 4.22 9.17
N GLY A 40 -4.49 3.25 9.57
CA GLY A 40 -5.64 3.47 10.44
C GLY A 40 -6.46 2.20 10.63
N PRO A 41 -7.61 2.28 11.33
CA PRO A 41 -8.48 1.14 11.60
C PRO A 41 -8.95 0.41 10.34
N ASP A 42 -9.13 1.13 9.24
CA ASP A 42 -9.62 0.59 7.97
C ASP A 42 -8.49 0.13 7.05
N VAL A 43 -7.31 -0.18 7.60
CA VAL A 43 -6.15 -0.63 6.84
C VAL A 43 -5.63 -1.92 7.42
N LEU A 44 -5.65 -2.98 6.60
CA LEU A 44 -5.03 -4.26 6.93
C LEU A 44 -3.63 -4.31 6.32
N THR A 45 -2.61 -4.41 7.17
CA THR A 45 -1.23 -4.63 6.71
C THR A 45 -0.84 -6.09 6.93
N LEU A 46 -0.56 -6.80 5.84
CA LEU A 46 -0.03 -8.17 5.86
C LEU A 46 1.45 -8.15 5.51
N SER A 47 2.29 -8.77 6.33
CA SER A 47 3.74 -8.87 6.10
C SER A 47 4.21 -10.32 6.13
N LEU A 48 5.03 -10.70 5.14
CA LEU A 48 5.76 -11.96 5.11
C LEU A 48 7.25 -11.68 5.28
N ALA A 49 7.91 -12.46 6.12
CA ALA A 49 9.35 -12.38 6.36
C ALA A 49 9.97 -13.77 6.21
N PHE A 50 10.87 -13.94 5.25
CA PHE A 50 11.46 -15.24 4.92
C PHE A 50 12.86 -15.09 4.30
N GLU A 51 13.61 -16.19 4.31
CA GLU A 51 14.85 -16.31 3.55
C GLU A 51 14.51 -16.56 2.07
N PRO A 52 14.95 -15.69 1.13
CA PRO A 52 14.58 -15.83 -0.27
C PRO A 52 15.38 -16.93 -0.96
N GLU A 53 14.71 -17.79 -1.70
CA GLU A 53 15.35 -18.77 -2.60
C GLU A 53 16.05 -18.10 -3.79
N THR A 54 15.57 -16.91 -4.19
CA THR A 54 16.06 -16.16 -5.35
C THR A 54 16.26 -14.67 -5.06
N GLN A 55 17.20 -14.07 -5.78
CA GLN A 55 17.41 -12.61 -5.77
C GLN A 55 16.35 -11.85 -6.59
N ASP A 56 15.51 -12.55 -7.37
CA ASP A 56 14.40 -11.93 -8.09
C ASP A 56 13.41 -11.28 -7.12
N ILE A 57 13.18 -9.99 -7.32
CA ILE A 57 12.26 -9.19 -6.51
C ILE A 57 10.81 -9.62 -6.71
N ASN A 58 10.48 -10.12 -7.91
CA ASN A 58 9.11 -10.50 -8.28
C ASN A 58 8.65 -11.75 -7.53
N ALA A 59 9.55 -12.71 -7.29
CA ALA A 59 9.25 -13.92 -6.53
C ALA A 59 8.58 -13.62 -5.18
N ALA A 60 9.13 -12.67 -4.41
CA ALA A 60 8.56 -12.30 -3.12
C ALA A 60 7.19 -11.60 -3.22
N TYR A 61 6.94 -10.85 -4.29
CA TYR A 61 5.61 -10.32 -4.56
C TYR A 61 4.63 -11.41 -4.99
N GLY A 62 5.11 -12.45 -5.69
CA GLY A 62 4.34 -13.64 -6.03
C GLY A 62 3.88 -14.42 -4.79
N GLU A 63 4.78 -14.64 -3.83
CA GLU A 63 4.44 -15.28 -2.54
C GLU A 63 3.34 -14.51 -1.80
N LEU A 64 3.49 -13.18 -1.72
CA LEU A 64 2.49 -12.32 -1.10
C LEU A 64 1.15 -12.34 -1.87
N LEU A 65 1.20 -12.33 -3.20
CA LEU A 65 0.00 -12.46 -4.04
C LEU A 65 -0.69 -13.79 -3.77
N ALA A 66 0.04 -14.90 -3.69
CA ALA A 66 -0.53 -16.23 -3.46
C ALA A 66 -1.30 -16.31 -2.13
N VAL A 67 -0.72 -15.77 -1.05
CA VAL A 67 -1.39 -15.70 0.26
C VAL A 67 -2.69 -14.88 0.18
N ILE A 68 -2.65 -13.74 -0.50
CA ILE A 68 -3.82 -12.87 -0.65
C ILE A 68 -4.86 -13.49 -1.58
N ALA A 69 -4.45 -14.12 -2.68
CA ALA A 69 -5.31 -14.86 -3.60
C ALA A 69 -6.08 -15.95 -2.88
N ALA A 70 -5.41 -16.75 -2.05
CA ALA A 70 -6.07 -17.76 -1.23
C ALA A 70 -7.09 -17.15 -0.27
N ALA A 71 -6.75 -16.02 0.38
CA ALA A 71 -7.64 -15.33 1.31
C ALA A 71 -8.90 -14.73 0.64
N VAL A 72 -8.77 -14.27 -0.62
CA VAL A 72 -9.89 -13.62 -1.34
C VAL A 72 -10.65 -14.56 -2.28
N ALA A 73 -10.17 -15.79 -2.49
CA ALA A 73 -10.81 -16.78 -3.35
C ALA A 73 -12.32 -16.99 -3.06
N PRO A 74 -12.80 -17.02 -1.80
CA PRO A 74 -14.24 -17.14 -1.51
C PRO A 74 -15.10 -15.99 -2.05
N PHE A 75 -14.50 -14.86 -2.39
CA PHE A 75 -15.19 -13.68 -2.91
C PHE A 75 -15.15 -13.58 -4.44
N ALA A 76 -14.85 -14.70 -5.14
CA ALA A 76 -14.85 -14.82 -6.59
C ALA A 76 -14.07 -13.70 -7.31
N THR A 77 -12.94 -13.32 -6.73
CA THR A 77 -12.08 -12.26 -7.25
C THR A 77 -10.70 -12.85 -7.51
N GLU A 78 -10.21 -12.76 -8.74
CA GLU A 78 -8.85 -13.18 -9.09
C GLU A 78 -7.90 -11.98 -8.97
N PRO A 79 -7.09 -11.90 -7.91
CA PRO A 79 -6.12 -10.83 -7.79
C PRO A 79 -4.91 -11.08 -8.70
N ALA A 80 -4.34 -10.01 -9.21
CA ALA A 80 -3.11 -10.03 -10.00
C ALA A 80 -2.16 -8.92 -9.56
N LEU A 81 -0.90 -8.98 -9.99
CA LEU A 81 0.05 -7.87 -9.83
C LEU A 81 -0.03 -6.95 -11.05
N ALA A 82 -0.34 -5.68 -10.84
CA ALA A 82 -0.33 -4.69 -11.92
C ALA A 82 -0.20 -3.25 -11.42
N ALA A 83 0.27 -2.35 -12.30
CA ALA A 83 0.13 -0.92 -12.11
C ALA A 83 -1.34 -0.50 -12.31
N VAL A 84 -1.78 0.54 -11.59
CA VAL A 84 -3.10 1.14 -11.76
C VAL A 84 -2.92 2.65 -11.92
N PRO A 85 -2.84 3.16 -13.17
CA PRO A 85 -2.57 4.57 -13.42
C PRO A 85 -3.54 5.49 -12.68
N GLY A 86 -2.99 6.50 -11.99
CA GLY A 86 -3.76 7.46 -11.21
C GLY A 86 -4.05 7.04 -9.77
N ALA A 87 -3.66 5.82 -9.36
CA ALA A 87 -3.70 5.38 -7.96
C ALA A 87 -2.63 6.09 -7.12
N TYR A 88 -2.92 6.34 -5.84
CA TYR A 88 -1.86 6.72 -4.90
C TYR A 88 -0.91 5.56 -4.65
N CYS A 89 0.37 5.87 -4.42
CA CYS A 89 1.44 4.88 -4.24
C CYS A 89 1.44 3.81 -5.35
N ASP A 90 1.20 4.22 -6.61
CA ASP A 90 1.20 3.31 -7.75
C ASP A 90 2.59 2.73 -8.02
N GLY A 91 2.62 1.47 -8.43
CA GLY A 91 3.80 0.70 -8.77
C GLY A 91 3.41 -0.58 -9.51
N ALA A 92 4.36 -1.21 -10.19
CA ALA A 92 4.10 -2.40 -11.00
C ALA A 92 3.52 -3.60 -10.22
N HIS A 93 3.65 -3.58 -8.90
CA HIS A 93 3.31 -4.71 -8.02
C HIS A 93 2.12 -4.40 -7.10
N ASN A 94 1.20 -3.52 -7.47
CA ASN A 94 -0.06 -3.46 -6.70
C ASN A 94 -0.80 -4.78 -6.84
N ILE A 95 -1.55 -5.16 -5.82
CA ILE A 95 -2.52 -6.24 -5.94
C ILE A 95 -3.79 -5.62 -6.48
N VAL A 96 -4.21 -6.08 -7.65
CA VAL A 96 -5.38 -5.57 -8.37
C VAL A 96 -6.43 -6.65 -8.50
N ALA A 97 -7.69 -6.26 -8.44
CA ALA A 97 -8.84 -7.15 -8.49
C ALA A 97 -9.96 -6.43 -9.23
N ALA A 98 -10.59 -7.08 -10.21
CA ALA A 98 -11.65 -6.49 -11.04
C ALA A 98 -11.29 -5.10 -11.61
N GLY A 99 -10.03 -4.92 -12.04
CA GLY A 99 -9.50 -3.66 -12.61
C GLY A 99 -9.23 -2.55 -11.58
N ARG A 100 -9.30 -2.85 -10.28
CA ARG A 100 -9.14 -1.87 -9.19
C ARG A 100 -7.97 -2.26 -8.29
N LYS A 101 -7.31 -1.27 -7.70
CA LYS A 101 -6.24 -1.52 -6.73
C LYS A 101 -6.85 -1.98 -5.41
N LEU A 102 -6.57 -3.22 -5.03
CA LEU A 102 -6.92 -3.80 -3.74
C LEU A 102 -5.88 -3.46 -2.67
N ALA A 103 -4.60 -3.55 -3.02
CA ALA A 103 -3.52 -3.28 -2.08
C ALA A 103 -2.30 -2.65 -2.77
N GLY A 104 -1.63 -1.74 -2.06
CA GLY A 104 -0.26 -1.34 -2.39
C GLY A 104 0.74 -2.32 -1.77
N THR A 105 1.84 -2.61 -2.46
CA THR A 105 2.88 -3.49 -1.92
C THR A 105 4.22 -2.79 -1.79
N ALA A 106 5.05 -3.26 -0.87
CA ALA A 106 6.45 -2.86 -0.78
C ALA A 106 7.29 -3.99 -0.19
N GLN A 107 8.58 -3.99 -0.51
CA GLN A 107 9.53 -4.93 0.08
C GLN A 107 10.82 -4.26 0.54
N ARG A 108 11.53 -4.95 1.43
CA ARG A 108 12.91 -4.66 1.83
C ARG A 108 13.69 -5.96 1.86
N ARG A 109 14.90 -5.92 1.29
CA ARG A 109 15.80 -7.07 1.25
C ARG A 109 17.05 -6.79 2.08
N ARG A 110 17.48 -7.79 2.83
CA ARG A 110 18.83 -7.87 3.40
C ARG A 110 19.63 -8.88 2.56
N ARG A 111 20.78 -8.47 2.07
CA ARG A 111 21.75 -9.33 1.37
C ARG A 111 22.86 -9.76 2.33
N GLY A 112 23.66 -10.75 1.94
CA GLY A 112 24.81 -11.25 2.71
C GLY A 112 24.60 -12.68 3.21
N ALA A 113 25.39 -13.09 4.21
CA ALA A 113 25.44 -14.48 4.71
C ALA A 113 24.11 -15.03 5.28
N ARG A 114 23.16 -14.15 5.61
CA ARG A 114 21.79 -14.50 6.04
C ARG A 114 20.79 -13.65 5.27
N PRO A 115 20.50 -13.99 4.00
CA PRO A 115 19.59 -13.20 3.18
C PRO A 115 18.19 -13.25 3.78
N ALA A 116 17.44 -12.16 3.66
CA ALA A 116 16.07 -12.08 4.16
C ALA A 116 15.26 -11.08 3.33
N VAL A 117 13.99 -11.39 3.12
CA VAL A 117 13.02 -10.49 2.52
C VAL A 117 11.93 -10.22 3.52
N LEU A 118 11.56 -8.95 3.66
CA LEU A 118 10.31 -8.50 4.24
C LEU A 118 9.48 -7.93 3.10
N VAL A 119 8.35 -8.56 2.79
CA VAL A 119 7.41 -8.11 1.76
C VAL A 119 6.05 -7.91 2.41
N HIS A 120 5.34 -6.84 2.05
CA HIS A 120 4.04 -6.56 2.63
C HIS A 120 3.05 -5.94 1.66
N ALA A 121 1.78 -6.20 1.94
CA ALA A 121 0.63 -5.54 1.34
C ALA A 121 -0.02 -4.63 2.37
N VAL A 122 -0.45 -3.46 1.91
CA VAL A 122 -1.35 -2.56 2.64
C VAL A 122 -2.68 -2.59 1.89
N VAL A 123 -3.64 -3.31 2.46
CA VAL A 123 -5.00 -3.46 1.95
C VAL A 123 -5.84 -2.34 2.53
N SER A 124 -6.41 -1.50 1.66
CA SER A 124 -7.24 -0.38 2.08
C SER A 124 -8.71 -0.80 2.10
N MET A 125 -9.31 -0.74 3.28
CA MET A 125 -10.71 -1.05 3.56
C MET A 125 -11.51 0.20 3.91
N PHE A 126 -10.98 1.40 3.62
CA PHE A 126 -11.61 2.67 3.93
C PHE A 126 -13.03 2.76 3.38
N ASP A 127 -13.95 3.16 4.25
CA ASP A 127 -15.30 3.57 3.85
C ASP A 127 -15.28 4.91 3.09
N ASP A 128 -14.37 5.82 3.47
CA ASP A 128 -14.16 7.13 2.81
C ASP A 128 -12.81 7.20 2.08
N LEU A 129 -12.86 6.83 0.81
CA LEU A 129 -11.71 6.88 -0.10
C LEU A 129 -11.36 8.29 -0.57
N VAL A 130 -12.30 9.23 -0.51
CA VAL A 130 -12.07 10.61 -0.92
C VAL A 130 -11.17 11.28 0.11
N ARG A 131 -11.58 11.23 1.39
CA ARG A 131 -10.79 11.82 2.48
C ARG A 131 -9.38 11.24 2.56
N SER A 132 -9.24 9.92 2.48
CA SER A 132 -7.91 9.28 2.53
C SER A 132 -7.03 9.69 1.34
N THR A 133 -7.61 9.82 0.15
CA THR A 133 -6.90 10.30 -1.03
C THR A 133 -6.51 11.78 -0.90
N ASP A 134 -7.39 12.63 -0.37
CA ASP A 134 -7.13 14.06 -0.20
C ASP A 134 -5.98 14.31 0.79
N ILE A 135 -5.94 13.57 1.90
CA ILE A 135 -4.82 13.64 2.85
C ILE A 135 -3.50 13.28 2.17
N ILE A 136 -3.47 12.16 1.44
CA ILE A 136 -2.25 11.69 0.75
C ILE A 136 -1.83 12.66 -0.36
N ASN A 137 -2.79 13.21 -1.10
CA ASN A 137 -2.55 14.18 -2.17
C ASN A 137 -1.99 15.49 -1.62
N GLY A 138 -2.62 16.07 -0.59
CA GLY A 138 -2.16 17.29 0.04
C GLY A 138 -0.73 17.14 0.57
N PHE A 139 -0.44 16.00 1.23
CA PHE A 139 0.91 15.68 1.67
C PHE A 139 1.88 15.58 0.47
N THR A 140 1.50 14.85 -0.58
CA THR A 140 2.36 14.63 -1.76
C THR A 140 2.67 15.92 -2.52
N LEU A 141 1.72 16.85 -2.60
CA LEU A 141 1.92 18.19 -3.19
C LEU A 141 2.98 18.99 -2.43
N LEU A 142 2.91 18.97 -1.09
CA LEU A 142 3.91 19.63 -0.23
C LEU A 142 5.29 19.01 -0.37
N LEU A 143 5.40 17.70 -0.65
CA LEU A 143 6.67 17.01 -0.89
C LEU A 143 7.34 17.39 -2.24
N ALA A 144 6.78 18.34 -2.99
CA ALA A 144 7.19 18.70 -4.36
C ALA A 144 7.22 17.47 -5.31
N ARG A 145 6.37 16.48 -5.06
CA ARG A 145 6.17 15.32 -5.94
C ARG A 145 5.09 15.62 -7.00
N ARG A 146 5.10 14.84 -8.09
CA ARG A 146 4.21 14.92 -9.28
C ARG A 146 2.70 15.02 -8.95
N ALA A 147 1.94 15.37 -9.99
CA ALA A 147 0.49 15.61 -10.08
C ALA A 147 -0.42 14.79 -9.13
N PRO A 148 -1.54 15.39 -8.67
CA PRO A 148 -2.47 14.76 -7.74
C PRO A 148 -3.02 13.42 -8.24
N THR A 149 -3.21 12.48 -7.32
CA THR A 149 -3.84 11.19 -7.60
C THR A 149 -5.35 11.35 -7.60
N ARG A 150 -6.08 10.56 -8.40
CA ARG A 150 -7.55 10.66 -8.42
C ARG A 150 -8.10 9.77 -7.30
N PRO A 151 -9.13 10.24 -6.54
CA PRO A 151 -9.85 9.36 -5.63
C PRO A 151 -10.36 8.16 -6.41
N MET A 152 -10.03 6.95 -5.93
CA MET A 152 -10.52 5.73 -6.56
C MET A 152 -12.01 5.57 -6.24
N PRO A 153 -12.89 5.44 -7.25
CA PRO A 153 -14.33 5.31 -7.01
C PRO A 153 -14.73 4.06 -6.24
N ALA A 154 -13.85 3.04 -6.09
CA ALA A 154 -14.17 1.83 -5.33
C ALA A 154 -12.95 0.94 -5.07
N SER A 155 -12.18 1.19 -4.02
CA SER A 155 -11.25 0.20 -3.44
C SER A 155 -11.98 -0.98 -2.79
N ILE A 156 -13.29 -0.81 -2.56
CA ILE A 156 -14.13 -1.87 -2.06
C ILE A 156 -14.56 -2.71 -3.26
N CYS A 157 -13.84 -3.81 -3.50
CA CYS A 157 -14.58 -5.03 -3.79
C CYS A 157 -15.54 -5.15 -2.61
N ARG A 158 -16.84 -4.87 -2.82
CA ARG A 158 -17.84 -5.12 -1.76
C ARG A 158 -17.84 -6.63 -1.64
N MET A 159 -16.94 -7.14 -0.79
CA MET A 159 -16.98 -8.50 -0.32
C MET A 159 -18.37 -8.58 0.30
N ARG A 160 -19.30 -9.18 -0.45
CA ARG A 160 -20.64 -9.43 0.08
C ARG A 160 -20.42 -10.15 1.40
N PRO A 161 -21.07 -9.72 2.49
CA PRO A 161 -20.94 -10.41 3.76
C PRO A 161 -21.20 -11.89 3.49
N MET A 162 -20.26 -12.72 3.91
CA MET A 162 -20.40 -14.16 3.85
C MET A 162 -21.72 -14.47 4.57
N ARG A 163 -22.70 -15.02 3.85
CA ARG A 163 -23.89 -15.57 4.53
C ARG A 163 -23.37 -16.77 5.30
N VAL A 164 -23.02 -16.55 6.57
CA VAL A 164 -22.77 -17.64 7.50
C VAL A 164 -24.12 -18.34 7.63
N GLY A 165 -24.26 -19.47 6.93
CA GLY A 165 -25.41 -20.34 7.08
C GLY A 165 -25.51 -20.71 8.56
N ARG A 166 -26.69 -20.49 9.13
CA ARG A 166 -27.07 -21.14 10.38
C ARG A 166 -27.35 -22.60 10.11
#